data_AF-A0AAD5VBX8-F1
#
_entry.id   AF-A0AAD5VBX8-F1
#
_cell.length_a   1.000
_cell.length_b   1.000
_cell.length_c   1.000
_cell.angle_alpha   90.00
_cell.angle_beta   90.00
_cell.angle_gamma   90.00
#
_symmetry.space_group_name_H-M   'P 1'
#
loop_
_entity.id
_entity.type
_entity.pdbx_description
1 polymer ?
#
loop_
_entity_poly.entity_id
_entity_poly.type
_entity_poly.pdbx_seq_one_letter_code
_entity_poly.pdbx_strand_id
1 'polypeptide(L)'
;MNDIAELIRANDRVRIGSSYRKTSSQTAWDISMVKKTHLMGCDGMEKFGLGAYAQREAKARARRRRQRQDLKNTNMARGPKKHLKRLAAPSSWMLDKLSGTYAPRPSPGPHKLRESLPLTIFLRNRLKYALTGKEVLSIVMQRLIKVDGKVRTDPTYPAGFMDVITIEKSGEHFRLLYDVKGRFTIHRITPEEAKYKLLKVRKVAIGAKGVPHIVTHDGRTIRYPDPLIKVNDTVKFDIEQGKIVDFVKFDTGNIVMITGGRNMGRAGVIVHREKHIGGFDIVHVKDSLERTFATRVTNIFVIGEGTKAWVSLPKGKGLKLTISEERDVRRRQRAAEH
;
A
#
# COMPACT_ATOMS: atom_id res chain seq x y z
N MET A 1 -4.21 -24.36 40.38
CA MET A 1 -4.93 -23.72 41.49
C MET A 1 -3.92 -23.16 42.49
N ASN A 2 -3.31 -21.99 42.19
CA ASN A 2 -2.69 -21.08 43.15
C ASN A 2 -2.04 -19.89 42.42
N ASP A 3 -2.80 -19.22 41.54
CA ASP A 3 -2.36 -17.93 40.94
C ASP A 3 -3.53 -17.00 40.57
N ILE A 4 -4.73 -17.28 41.10
CA ILE A 4 -5.92 -16.42 40.96
C ILE A 4 -6.27 -15.75 42.32
N ALA A 5 -5.61 -16.17 43.41
CA ALA A 5 -5.90 -15.75 44.79
C ALA A 5 -5.11 -14.51 45.28
N GLU A 6 -4.36 -13.84 44.40
CA GLU A 6 -3.57 -12.65 44.76
C GLU A 6 -4.09 -11.34 44.13
N LEU A 7 -4.94 -11.40 43.11
CA LEU A 7 -5.54 -10.18 42.52
C LEU A 7 -6.85 -9.73 43.19
N ILE A 8 -7.46 -10.57 44.04
CA ILE A 8 -8.73 -10.25 44.74
C ILE A 8 -8.47 -9.52 46.07
N ARG A 9 -7.25 -9.58 46.63
CA ARG A 9 -6.90 -8.93 47.91
C ARG A 9 -6.64 -7.42 47.86
N ALA A 10 -6.74 -6.79 46.68
CA ALA A 10 -6.55 -5.35 46.53
C ALA A 10 -7.86 -4.52 46.56
N ASN A 11 -9.04 -5.16 46.65
CA ASN A 11 -10.33 -4.47 46.49
C ASN A 11 -11.16 -4.30 47.78
N ASP A 12 -10.67 -4.76 48.94
CA ASP A 12 -11.41 -4.75 50.22
C ASP A 12 -10.77 -3.86 51.29
N ARG A 13 -10.50 -2.60 50.96
CA ARG A 13 -10.24 -1.54 51.97
C ARG A 13 -11.06 -0.30 51.70
N VAL A 14 -12.39 -0.45 51.66
CA VAL A 14 -13.32 0.68 51.80
C VAL A 14 -14.54 0.23 52.62
N ARG A 15 -14.77 0.92 53.76
CA ARG A 15 -15.80 0.73 54.82
C ARG A 15 -15.40 -0.35 55.83
N ILE A 16 -15.33 -0.11 57.13
CA ILE A 16 -16.23 0.52 58.13
C ILE A 16 -15.29 1.15 59.19
N GLY A 17 -15.51 2.23 59.94
CA GLY A 17 -16.61 3.12 60.26
C GLY A 17 -16.17 3.85 61.54
N SER A 18 -16.37 5.16 61.63
CA SER A 18 -16.28 5.89 62.91
C SER A 18 -17.29 7.02 62.86
N SER A 19 -18.35 6.80 63.61
CA SER A 19 -19.44 7.72 63.90
C SER A 19 -18.91 8.97 64.60
N TYR A 20 -19.13 10.14 64.01
CA TYR A 20 -19.25 11.38 64.78
C TYR A 20 -20.64 11.95 64.55
N ARG A 21 -21.45 11.84 65.61
CA ARG A 21 -22.75 12.51 65.78
C ARG A 21 -22.54 14.01 65.52
N LYS A 22 -23.07 14.52 64.41
CA LYS A 22 -23.30 15.96 64.28
C LYS A 22 -24.74 16.26 64.70
N THR A 23 -24.84 17.14 65.67
CA THR A 23 -26.07 17.70 66.21
C THR A 23 -26.89 18.38 65.11
N SER A 24 -28.20 18.38 65.27
CA SER A 24 -29.22 18.89 64.32
C SER A 24 -29.11 20.39 63.99
N SER A 25 -28.13 21.11 64.54
CA SER A 25 -27.81 22.49 64.17
C SER A 25 -26.83 22.61 62.99
N GLN A 26 -26.16 21.52 62.57
CA GLN A 26 -25.16 21.55 61.49
C GLN A 26 -25.69 21.13 60.11
N THR A 27 -26.86 20.48 60.05
CA THR A 27 -27.52 20.13 58.78
C THR A 27 -28.35 21.27 58.18
N ALA A 28 -28.63 22.33 58.95
CA ALA A 28 -29.32 23.53 58.45
C ALA A 28 -28.39 24.53 57.73
N TRP A 29 -27.09 24.54 58.05
CA TRP A 29 -26.11 25.41 57.40
C TRP A 29 -25.62 24.89 56.04
N ASP A 30 -25.50 23.57 55.87
CA ASP A 30 -24.98 22.97 54.64
C ASP A 30 -25.97 22.99 53.47
N ILE A 31 -27.28 23.02 53.73
CA ILE A 31 -28.30 23.13 52.66
C ILE A 31 -28.49 24.60 52.22
N SER A 32 -28.24 25.55 53.12
CA SER A 32 -28.29 26.99 52.82
C SER A 32 -27.10 27.45 51.94
N MET A 33 -25.92 26.87 52.14
CA MET A 33 -24.70 27.27 51.42
C MET A 33 -24.64 26.75 49.97
N VAL A 34 -25.26 25.60 49.70
CA VAL A 34 -25.31 25.02 48.34
C VAL A 34 -26.28 25.78 47.42
N LYS A 35 -27.36 26.37 47.97
CA LYS A 35 -28.27 27.22 47.17
C LYS A 35 -27.71 28.62 46.91
N LYS A 36 -26.87 29.17 47.80
CA LYS A 36 -26.30 30.52 47.64
C LYS A 36 -25.11 30.59 46.67
N THR A 37 -24.42 29.46 46.43
CA THR A 37 -23.30 29.37 45.50
C THR A 37 -23.72 29.25 44.02
N HIS A 38 -25.01 29.03 43.73
CA HIS A 38 -25.52 28.98 42.35
C HIS A 38 -25.84 30.36 41.76
N LEU A 39 -25.82 31.43 42.56
CA LEU A 39 -26.18 32.80 42.16
C LEU A 39 -25.07 33.84 42.30
N MET A 40 -23.87 33.45 42.77
CA MET A 40 -22.74 34.38 42.87
C MET A 40 -21.80 34.25 41.66
N GLY A 41 -21.80 35.28 40.82
CA GLY A 41 -20.78 35.49 39.78
C GLY A 41 -19.39 35.70 40.38
N CYS A 42 -18.38 35.70 39.50
CA CYS A 42 -16.95 35.70 39.86
C CYS A 42 -16.52 36.84 40.81
N ASP A 43 -17.25 37.95 40.85
CA ASP A 43 -16.89 39.15 41.62
C ASP A 43 -17.11 39.01 43.15
N GLY A 44 -17.82 37.98 43.60
CA GLY A 44 -18.04 37.72 45.03
C GLY A 44 -16.91 36.95 45.74
N MET A 45 -15.96 36.36 44.98
CA MET A 45 -14.96 35.44 45.54
C MET A 45 -13.66 36.10 46.03
N GLU A 46 -13.40 37.37 45.72
CA GLU A 46 -12.15 38.04 46.12
C GLU A 46 -12.13 38.53 47.58
N LYS A 47 -13.28 38.77 48.22
CA LYS A 47 -13.33 39.36 49.59
C LYS A 47 -13.11 38.39 50.76
N PHE A 48 -12.86 37.10 50.52
CA PHE A 48 -12.72 36.09 51.59
C PHE A 48 -11.35 35.38 51.64
N GLY A 49 -10.30 35.96 51.07
CA GLY A 49 -8.99 35.28 51.04
C GLY A 49 -9.00 33.96 50.24
N LEU A 50 -10.02 33.77 49.42
CA LEU A 50 -10.22 32.61 48.56
C LEU A 50 -9.56 32.78 47.18
N GLY A 51 -8.84 33.88 46.94
CA GLY A 51 -8.08 34.10 45.70
C GLY A 51 -7.08 32.97 45.42
N ALA A 52 -6.42 32.45 46.47
CA ALA A 52 -5.55 31.28 46.37
C ALA A 52 -6.33 29.98 46.07
N TYR A 53 -7.56 29.86 46.56
CA TYR A 53 -8.44 28.72 46.33
C TYR A 53 -9.02 28.74 44.91
N ALA A 54 -9.45 29.90 44.42
CA ALA A 54 -9.91 30.14 43.05
C ALA A 54 -8.79 29.95 42.02
N GLN A 55 -7.57 30.42 42.30
CA GLN A 55 -6.40 30.16 41.46
C GLN A 55 -5.99 28.68 41.47
N ARG A 56 -6.11 27.99 42.61
CA ARG A 56 -5.87 26.53 42.72
C ARG A 56 -6.93 25.73 41.96
N GLU A 57 -8.21 26.09 42.06
CA GLU A 57 -9.33 25.53 41.30
C GLU A 57 -9.14 25.74 39.80
N ALA A 58 -8.76 26.94 39.37
CA ALA A 58 -8.51 27.26 37.96
C ALA A 58 -7.30 26.50 37.41
N LYS A 59 -6.19 26.43 38.15
CA LYS A 59 -5.02 25.59 37.79
C LYS A 59 -5.37 24.10 37.78
N ALA A 60 -6.21 23.62 38.69
CA ALA A 60 -6.70 22.25 38.72
C ALA A 60 -7.64 21.94 37.56
N ARG A 61 -8.55 22.85 37.18
CA ARG A 61 -9.40 22.75 35.99
C ARG A 61 -8.59 22.82 34.70
N ALA A 62 -7.56 23.64 34.63
CA ALA A 62 -6.63 23.71 33.50
C ALA A 62 -5.76 22.45 33.41
N ARG A 63 -5.28 21.90 34.53
CA ARG A 63 -4.61 20.59 34.59
C ARG A 63 -5.55 19.46 34.19
N ARG A 64 -6.80 19.46 34.65
CA ARG A 64 -7.83 18.49 34.23
C ARG A 64 -8.17 18.63 32.75
N ARG A 65 -8.26 19.84 32.20
CA ARG A 65 -8.44 20.08 30.76
C ARG A 65 -7.24 19.62 29.94
N ARG A 66 -6.01 19.90 30.39
CA ARG A 66 -4.77 19.37 29.78
C ARG A 66 -4.71 17.85 29.83
N GLN A 67 -4.94 17.23 30.99
CA GLN A 67 -5.05 15.77 31.12
C GLN A 67 -6.17 15.19 30.24
N ARG A 68 -7.32 15.86 30.08
CA ARG A 68 -8.41 15.42 29.19
C ARG A 68 -8.05 15.56 27.70
N GLN A 69 -7.21 16.54 27.36
CA GLN A 69 -6.66 16.73 26.01
C GLN A 69 -5.56 15.67 25.72
N ASP A 70 -4.72 15.37 26.71
CA ASP A 70 -3.67 14.37 26.66
C ASP A 70 -4.23 12.93 26.63
N LEU A 71 -5.37 12.67 27.30
CA LEU A 71 -6.15 11.41 27.20
C LEU A 71 -6.90 11.26 25.87
N LYS A 72 -7.23 12.34 25.16
CA LYS A 72 -7.75 12.28 23.78
C LYS A 72 -6.66 11.92 22.76
N ASN A 73 -5.39 12.05 23.14
CA ASN A 73 -4.22 11.55 22.42
C ASN A 73 -3.76 10.17 22.95
N THR A 74 -4.70 9.33 23.40
CA THR A 74 -4.42 7.93 23.76
C THR A 74 -3.95 7.13 22.53
N ASN A 75 -2.65 7.15 22.32
CA ASN A 75 -1.82 5.96 22.18
C ASN A 75 -2.22 4.98 21.05
N MET A 76 -2.37 5.47 19.82
CA MET A 76 -2.60 4.61 18.65
C MET A 76 -1.31 4.00 18.10
N ALA A 77 -0.76 3.01 18.82
CA ALA A 77 0.19 2.07 18.24
C ALA A 77 0.06 0.69 18.86
N ARG A 78 -1.01 -0.04 18.52
CA ARG A 78 -1.03 -1.51 18.68
C ARG A 78 -1.68 -2.17 17.46
N GLY A 79 -0.87 -2.89 16.68
CA GLY A 79 -1.30 -3.76 15.58
C GLY A 79 -1.30 -3.15 14.17
N PRO A 80 -1.59 -3.98 13.15
CA PRO A 80 -1.58 -3.58 11.74
C PRO A 80 -2.69 -2.57 11.43
N LYS A 81 -2.33 -1.48 10.74
CA LYS A 81 -3.30 -0.48 10.28
C LYS A 81 -4.25 -1.10 9.25
N LYS A 82 -5.56 -1.04 9.51
CA LYS A 82 -6.61 -1.54 8.59
C LYS A 82 -7.11 -0.50 7.57
N HIS A 83 -6.86 0.78 7.82
CA HIS A 83 -7.34 1.87 6.97
C HIS A 83 -6.19 2.56 6.23
N LEU A 84 -6.46 3.03 5.02
CA LEU A 84 -5.56 3.85 4.22
C LEU A 84 -6.24 5.19 3.92
N LYS A 85 -5.64 6.31 4.33
CA LYS A 85 -6.13 7.64 3.98
C LYS A 85 -5.88 7.91 2.50
N ARG A 86 -6.82 8.57 1.83
CA ARG A 86 -6.76 8.81 0.38
C ARG A 86 -5.55 9.65 -0.03
N LEU A 87 -5.23 10.69 0.73
CA LEU A 87 -4.04 11.52 0.52
C LEU A 87 -2.71 10.75 0.70
N ALA A 88 -2.72 9.67 1.49
CA ALA A 88 -1.55 8.83 1.72
C ALA A 88 -1.45 7.65 0.75
N ALA A 89 -2.41 7.50 -0.17
CA ALA A 89 -2.41 6.44 -1.15
C ALA A 89 -1.28 6.67 -2.20
N PRO A 90 -0.81 5.59 -2.87
CA PRO A 90 0.14 5.72 -3.97
C PRO A 90 -0.38 6.65 -5.07
N SER A 91 0.45 7.61 -5.49
CA SER A 91 0.13 8.54 -6.58
C SER A 91 -0.10 7.82 -7.92
N SER A 92 0.51 6.64 -8.10
CA SER A 92 0.35 5.78 -9.27
C SER A 92 -1.10 5.33 -9.50
N TRP A 93 -1.95 5.34 -8.47
CA TRP A 93 -3.37 4.96 -8.57
C TRP A 93 -4.23 6.04 -9.23
N MET A 94 -3.78 7.30 -9.23
CA MET A 94 -4.55 8.46 -9.72
C MET A 94 -5.91 8.59 -9.04
N LEU A 95 -5.92 8.53 -7.70
CA LEU A 95 -7.10 8.90 -6.93
C LEU A 95 -7.19 10.41 -6.82
N ASP A 96 -8.40 10.95 -6.96
CA ASP A 96 -8.68 12.36 -6.75
C ASP A 96 -8.64 12.71 -5.25
N LYS A 97 -8.69 14.01 -4.93
CA LYS A 97 -8.58 14.50 -3.55
C LYS A 97 -9.93 14.62 -2.83
N LEU A 98 -11.04 14.73 -3.56
CA LEU A 98 -12.31 15.27 -3.03
C LEU A 98 -13.42 14.22 -2.88
N SER A 99 -13.36 13.09 -3.58
CA SER A 99 -14.37 12.02 -3.56
C SER A 99 -14.45 11.24 -2.23
N GLY A 100 -13.91 11.79 -1.14
CA GLY A 100 -14.00 11.26 0.22
C GLY A 100 -12.65 11.07 0.91
N THR A 101 -12.66 10.53 2.12
CA THR A 101 -11.50 10.56 3.02
C THR A 101 -10.55 9.36 2.89
N TYR A 102 -11.07 8.19 2.49
CA TYR A 102 -10.33 6.92 2.50
C TYR A 102 -10.07 6.39 1.10
N ALA A 103 -8.95 5.71 0.92
CA ALA A 103 -8.66 4.92 -0.26
C ALA A 103 -8.87 3.43 0.03
N PRO A 104 -9.16 2.62 -1.00
CA PRO A 104 -9.10 1.17 -0.88
C PRO A 104 -7.72 0.74 -0.38
N ARG A 105 -7.68 0.05 0.76
CA ARG A 105 -6.46 -0.53 1.26
C ARG A 105 -6.29 -1.91 0.62
N PRO A 106 -5.21 -2.19 -0.11
CA PRO A 106 -4.98 -3.51 -0.67
C PRO A 106 -4.82 -4.53 0.46
N SER A 107 -5.40 -5.71 0.26
CA SER A 107 -5.18 -6.87 1.11
C SER A 107 -3.70 -7.27 1.08
N PRO A 108 -3.15 -7.88 2.15
CA PRO A 108 -1.85 -8.53 2.06
C PRO A 108 -1.90 -9.67 1.03
N GLY A 109 -0.99 -9.66 0.07
CA GLY A 109 -0.99 -10.61 -1.03
C GLY A 109 0.35 -10.64 -1.76
N PRO A 110 0.38 -11.10 -3.02
CA PRO A 110 1.60 -11.29 -3.83
C PRO A 110 2.52 -10.05 -3.88
N HIS A 111 1.92 -8.87 -4.05
CA HIS A 111 2.63 -7.63 -4.32
C HIS A 111 2.54 -6.65 -3.15
N LYS A 112 3.55 -5.77 -3.02
CA LYS A 112 3.57 -4.76 -1.95
C LYS A 112 2.52 -3.68 -2.19
N LEU A 113 2.05 -3.04 -1.13
CA LEU A 113 1.01 -1.99 -1.17
C LEU A 113 1.34 -0.85 -2.15
N ARG A 114 2.60 -0.40 -2.22
CA ARG A 114 3.01 0.70 -3.12
C ARG A 114 3.31 0.25 -4.54
N GLU A 115 3.44 -1.05 -4.78
CA GLU A 115 3.82 -1.68 -6.05
C GLU A 115 2.65 -2.54 -6.62
N SER A 116 1.42 -2.25 -6.20
CA SER A 116 0.21 -2.97 -6.61
C SER A 116 -0.95 -2.02 -6.89
N LEU A 117 -1.96 -2.53 -7.57
CA LEU A 117 -3.22 -1.88 -7.90
C LEU A 117 -4.38 -2.77 -7.41
N PRO A 118 -5.18 -2.31 -6.44
CA PRO A 118 -6.40 -3.02 -6.02
C PRO A 118 -7.38 -3.23 -7.18
N LEU A 119 -8.05 -4.39 -7.23
CA LEU A 119 -9.07 -4.70 -8.23
C LEU A 119 -10.20 -3.65 -8.29
N THR A 120 -10.59 -3.06 -7.16
CA THR A 120 -11.58 -1.99 -7.14
C THR A 120 -11.14 -0.75 -7.92
N ILE A 121 -9.86 -0.40 -7.89
CA ILE A 121 -9.32 0.74 -8.66
C ILE A 121 -9.21 0.36 -10.14
N PHE A 122 -8.83 -0.88 -10.43
CA PHE A 122 -8.77 -1.42 -11.79
C PHE A 122 -10.14 -1.35 -12.49
N LEU A 123 -11.20 -1.90 -11.88
CA LEU A 123 -12.53 -1.96 -12.48
C LEU A 123 -13.23 -0.60 -12.54
N ARG A 124 -13.18 0.17 -11.44
CA ARG A 124 -13.92 1.43 -11.32
C ARG A 124 -13.20 2.62 -11.95
N ASN A 125 -11.93 2.82 -11.59
CA ASN A 125 -11.21 4.05 -11.96
C ASN A 125 -10.56 3.95 -13.33
N ARG A 126 -10.12 2.76 -13.76
CA ARG A 126 -9.39 2.58 -15.01
C ARG A 126 -10.26 2.03 -16.14
N LEU A 127 -10.91 0.89 -15.96
CA LEU A 127 -11.79 0.30 -16.99
C LEU A 127 -13.17 0.96 -17.08
N LYS A 128 -13.62 1.62 -16.01
CA LYS A 128 -14.94 2.26 -15.91
C LYS A 128 -16.14 1.30 -16.07
N TYR A 129 -15.96 0.03 -15.74
CA TYR A 129 -17.06 -0.96 -15.73
C TYR A 129 -17.97 -0.84 -14.51
N ALA A 130 -17.49 -0.19 -13.45
CA ALA A 130 -18.26 0.13 -12.27
C ALA A 130 -18.12 1.62 -11.97
N LEU A 131 -19.17 2.22 -11.41
CA LEU A 131 -19.19 3.58 -10.90
C LEU A 131 -18.95 3.58 -9.39
N THR A 132 -19.52 2.61 -8.66
CA THR A 132 -19.45 2.53 -7.20
C THR A 132 -18.70 1.30 -6.69
N GLY A 133 -18.29 1.33 -5.41
CA GLY A 133 -17.65 0.17 -4.77
C GLY A 133 -18.59 -1.03 -4.58
N LYS A 134 -19.91 -0.79 -4.51
CA LYS A 134 -20.92 -1.86 -4.41
C LYS A 134 -21.01 -2.64 -5.71
N GLU A 135 -21.02 -1.97 -6.85
CA GLU A 135 -21.00 -2.63 -8.17
C GLU A 135 -19.74 -3.46 -8.38
N VAL A 136 -18.57 -2.95 -7.97
CA VAL A 136 -17.32 -3.73 -7.97
C VAL A 136 -17.50 -5.03 -7.19
N LEU A 137 -18.08 -4.97 -5.99
CA LEU A 137 -18.33 -6.14 -5.17
C LEU A 137 -19.25 -7.13 -5.90
N SER A 138 -20.33 -6.66 -6.50
CA SER A 138 -21.25 -7.50 -7.28
C SER A 138 -20.55 -8.20 -8.45
N ILE A 139 -19.72 -7.48 -9.23
CA ILE A 139 -18.97 -8.06 -10.35
C ILE A 139 -18.00 -9.14 -9.87
N VAL A 140 -17.27 -8.85 -8.80
CA VAL A 140 -16.25 -9.76 -8.23
C VAL A 140 -16.91 -11.01 -7.62
N MET A 141 -18.07 -10.88 -6.99
CA MET A 141 -18.82 -12.00 -6.39
C MET A 141 -19.46 -12.92 -7.42
N GLN A 142 -19.72 -12.44 -8.64
CA GLN A 142 -20.11 -13.28 -9.78
C GLN A 142 -18.98 -14.18 -10.29
N ARG A 143 -17.77 -14.10 -9.72
CA ARG A 143 -16.61 -14.95 -10.06
C ARG A 143 -16.11 -14.79 -11.51
N LEU A 144 -16.45 -13.69 -12.17
CA LEU A 144 -16.09 -13.40 -13.57
C LEU A 144 -14.64 -12.96 -13.77
N ILE A 145 -13.98 -12.51 -12.70
CA ILE A 145 -12.63 -11.96 -12.76
C ILE A 145 -11.63 -13.01 -12.31
N LYS A 146 -10.69 -13.31 -13.20
CA LYS A 146 -9.55 -14.19 -12.93
C LYS A 146 -8.27 -13.36 -12.93
N VAL A 147 -7.43 -13.57 -11.91
CA VAL A 147 -6.06 -13.03 -11.86
C VAL A 147 -5.10 -14.20 -11.85
N ASP A 148 -4.20 -14.24 -12.83
CA ASP A 148 -3.32 -15.38 -13.13
C ASP A 148 -4.10 -16.70 -13.21
N GLY A 149 -5.20 -16.72 -13.98
CA GLY A 149 -6.04 -17.92 -14.17
C GLY A 149 -6.91 -18.31 -12.97
N LYS A 150 -6.69 -17.72 -11.79
CA LYS A 150 -7.46 -18.02 -10.56
C LYS A 150 -8.55 -16.98 -10.33
N VAL A 151 -9.76 -17.45 -10.07
CA VAL A 151 -10.89 -16.57 -9.70
C VAL A 151 -10.55 -15.84 -8.40
N ARG A 152 -10.70 -14.52 -8.40
CA ARG A 152 -10.50 -13.68 -7.20
C ARG A 152 -11.81 -13.01 -6.82
N THR A 153 -12.27 -13.26 -5.60
CA THR A 153 -13.49 -12.68 -5.01
C THR A 153 -13.20 -11.49 -4.07
N ASP A 154 -11.93 -11.16 -3.83
CA ASP A 154 -11.55 -10.00 -3.01
C ASP A 154 -11.47 -8.73 -3.87
N PRO A 155 -12.32 -7.72 -3.64
CA PRO A 155 -12.28 -6.45 -4.39
C PRO A 155 -11.01 -5.64 -4.13
N THR A 156 -10.31 -5.90 -3.03
CA THR A 156 -9.06 -5.25 -2.62
C THR A 156 -7.81 -6.09 -2.88
N TYR A 157 -7.93 -7.14 -3.70
CA TYR A 157 -6.80 -7.98 -4.08
C TYR A 157 -5.68 -7.14 -4.76
N PRO A 158 -4.41 -7.26 -4.31
CA PRO A 158 -3.30 -6.48 -4.86
C PRO A 158 -2.78 -7.11 -6.15
N ALA A 159 -3.35 -6.72 -7.29
CA ALA A 159 -2.80 -7.08 -8.60
C ALA A 159 -1.58 -6.18 -8.91
N GLY A 160 -0.46 -6.75 -9.33
CA GLY A 160 0.79 -6.00 -9.48
C GLY A 160 1.39 -6.06 -10.87
N PHE A 161 2.66 -5.69 -10.96
CA PHE A 161 3.42 -5.72 -12.21
C PHE A 161 3.45 -7.13 -12.80
N MET A 162 3.25 -7.26 -14.12
CA MET A 162 3.21 -8.51 -14.90
C MET A 162 2.05 -9.48 -14.61
N ASP A 163 1.15 -9.16 -13.69
CA ASP A 163 -0.04 -9.99 -13.49
C ASP A 163 -0.98 -9.91 -14.70
N VAL A 164 -1.61 -11.04 -15.01
CA VAL A 164 -2.59 -11.17 -16.08
C VAL A 164 -3.99 -11.20 -15.46
N ILE A 165 -4.86 -10.28 -15.89
CA ILE A 165 -6.25 -10.19 -15.47
C ILE A 165 -7.13 -10.55 -16.66
N THR A 166 -7.95 -11.58 -16.48
CA THR A 166 -8.88 -12.07 -17.51
C THR A 166 -10.31 -11.83 -17.04
N ILE A 167 -11.15 -11.32 -17.93
CA ILE A 167 -12.59 -11.18 -17.72
C ILE A 167 -13.28 -12.13 -18.68
N GLU A 168 -13.89 -13.20 -18.14
CA GLU A 168 -14.41 -14.29 -18.97
C GLU A 168 -15.59 -13.85 -19.85
N LYS A 169 -16.49 -13.04 -19.30
CA LYS A 169 -17.71 -12.63 -19.99
C LYS A 169 -17.45 -11.77 -21.21
N SER A 170 -16.40 -10.95 -21.19
CA SER A 170 -16.01 -10.10 -22.33
C SER A 170 -14.91 -10.70 -23.19
N GLY A 171 -14.29 -11.80 -22.76
CA GLY A 171 -13.12 -12.38 -23.43
C GLY A 171 -11.90 -11.46 -23.46
N GLU A 172 -11.88 -10.39 -22.66
CA GLU A 172 -10.76 -9.45 -22.63
C GLU A 172 -9.68 -9.91 -21.64
N HIS A 173 -8.42 -9.85 -22.09
CA HIS A 173 -7.25 -10.13 -21.28
C HIS A 173 -6.40 -8.87 -21.13
N PHE A 174 -5.93 -8.64 -19.90
CA PHE A 174 -5.13 -7.47 -19.56
C PHE A 174 -3.85 -7.89 -18.86
N ARG A 175 -2.76 -7.21 -19.18
CA ARG A 175 -1.52 -7.24 -18.39
C ARG A 175 -1.28 -5.90 -17.72
N LEU A 176 -0.93 -5.95 -16.44
CA LEU A 176 -0.54 -4.76 -15.70
C LEU A 176 0.92 -4.43 -15.94
N LEU A 177 1.16 -3.30 -16.60
CA LEU A 177 2.49 -2.76 -16.88
C LEU A 177 2.63 -1.35 -16.32
N TYR A 178 3.85 -0.85 -16.26
CA TYR A 178 4.10 0.55 -15.97
C TYR A 178 4.13 1.38 -17.25
N ASP A 179 3.49 2.54 -17.19
CA ASP A 179 3.67 3.63 -18.13
C ASP A 179 4.92 4.44 -17.74
N VAL A 180 5.49 5.15 -18.70
CA VAL A 180 6.69 6.00 -18.57
C VAL A 180 6.54 7.13 -17.55
N LYS A 181 5.29 7.49 -17.24
CA LYS A 181 4.95 8.42 -16.15
C LYS A 181 4.92 7.77 -14.77
N GLY A 182 5.24 6.49 -14.66
CA GLY A 182 5.28 5.77 -13.38
C GLY A 182 3.91 5.34 -12.86
N ARG A 183 2.94 5.14 -13.76
CA ARG A 183 1.57 4.76 -13.43
C ARG A 183 1.31 3.33 -13.90
N PHE A 184 0.40 2.62 -13.26
CA PHE A 184 -0.11 1.37 -13.85
C PHE A 184 -0.92 1.70 -15.11
N THR A 185 -0.55 1.06 -16.21
CA THR A 185 -1.31 1.03 -17.45
C THR A 185 -1.94 -0.34 -17.63
N ILE A 186 -3.17 -0.33 -18.12
CA ILE A 186 -3.89 -1.55 -18.47
C ILE A 186 -3.57 -1.82 -19.93
N HIS A 187 -2.74 -2.81 -20.18
CA HIS A 187 -2.39 -3.21 -21.53
C HIS A 187 -3.28 -4.37 -21.96
N ARG A 188 -4.06 -4.20 -23.03
CA ARG A 188 -4.84 -5.29 -23.63
C ARG A 188 -3.89 -6.25 -24.34
N ILE A 189 -4.03 -7.54 -24.08
CA ILE A 189 -3.18 -8.59 -24.66
C ILE A 189 -4.02 -9.63 -25.40
N THR A 190 -3.37 -10.42 -26.25
CA THR A 190 -3.98 -11.56 -26.92
C THR A 190 -4.17 -12.73 -25.94
N PRO A 191 -5.11 -13.65 -26.23
CA PRO A 191 -5.32 -14.84 -25.38
C PRO A 191 -4.08 -15.74 -25.31
N GLU A 192 -3.24 -15.79 -26.35
CA GLU A 192 -1.98 -16.55 -26.35
C GLU A 192 -0.96 -15.97 -25.37
N GLU A 193 -0.83 -14.64 -25.34
CA GLU A 193 0.05 -13.95 -24.41
C GLU A 193 -0.46 -14.04 -22.96
N ALA A 194 -1.77 -14.18 -22.78
CA ALA A 194 -2.40 -14.32 -21.47
C ALA A 194 -2.08 -15.65 -20.77
N LYS A 195 -1.64 -16.68 -21.50
CA LYS A 195 -1.29 -18.00 -20.93
C LYS A 195 -0.01 -17.96 -20.09
N TYR A 196 0.87 -17.01 -20.35
CA TYR A 196 2.13 -16.90 -19.62
C TYR A 196 2.32 -15.53 -18.98
N LYS A 197 3.25 -15.47 -18.04
CA LYS A 197 3.75 -14.21 -17.48
C LYS A 197 5.23 -14.31 -17.15
N LEU A 198 5.87 -13.15 -17.00
CA LEU A 198 7.27 -13.09 -16.61
C LEU A 198 7.40 -12.92 -15.11
N LEU A 199 8.35 -13.65 -14.52
CA LEU A 199 8.63 -13.66 -13.10
C LEU A 199 10.11 -13.41 -12.83
N LYS A 200 10.44 -12.24 -12.28
CA LYS A 200 11.79 -11.98 -11.75
C LYS A 200 12.06 -12.84 -10.52
N VAL A 201 13.21 -13.51 -10.50
CA VAL A 201 13.72 -14.29 -9.37
C VAL A 201 14.32 -13.37 -8.32
N ARG A 202 13.85 -13.47 -7.08
CA ARG A 202 14.34 -12.69 -5.93
C ARG A 202 15.33 -13.46 -5.07
N LYS A 203 15.13 -14.76 -4.91
CA LYS A 203 15.99 -15.62 -4.09
C LYS A 203 16.00 -17.02 -4.69
N VAL A 204 17.19 -17.63 -4.70
CA VAL A 204 17.36 -19.07 -4.91
C VAL A 204 17.77 -19.66 -3.58
N ALA A 205 17.13 -20.75 -3.17
CA ALA A 205 17.40 -21.41 -1.91
C ALA A 205 17.21 -22.92 -2.01
N ILE A 206 17.85 -23.66 -1.11
CA ILE A 206 17.66 -25.10 -0.97
C ILE A 206 16.71 -25.31 0.21
N GLY A 207 15.65 -26.08 -0.02
CA GLY A 207 14.64 -26.40 0.97
C GLY A 207 14.96 -27.68 1.74
N ALA A 208 13.98 -28.16 2.51
CA ALA A 208 14.08 -29.46 3.16
C ALA A 208 14.34 -30.57 2.14
N LYS A 209 15.10 -31.60 2.54
CA LYS A 209 15.50 -32.73 1.69
C LYS A 209 16.35 -32.33 0.47
N GLY A 210 17.07 -31.22 0.54
CA GLY A 210 17.97 -30.79 -0.54
C GLY A 210 17.26 -30.27 -1.79
N VAL A 211 15.95 -29.99 -1.73
CA VAL A 211 15.17 -29.59 -2.91
C VAL A 211 15.42 -28.12 -3.26
N PRO A 212 16.00 -27.79 -4.43
CA PRO A 212 16.18 -26.41 -4.85
C PRO A 212 14.82 -25.75 -5.17
N HIS A 213 14.67 -24.51 -4.76
CA HIS A 213 13.50 -23.68 -5.07
C HIS A 213 13.89 -22.22 -5.31
N ILE A 214 13.14 -21.57 -6.18
CA ILE A 214 13.21 -20.13 -6.40
C ILE A 214 12.01 -19.44 -5.78
N VAL A 215 12.22 -18.21 -5.31
CA VAL A 215 11.17 -17.29 -4.87
C VAL A 215 11.13 -16.12 -5.84
N THR A 216 9.95 -15.85 -6.38
CA THR A 216 9.73 -14.80 -7.39
C THR A 216 9.26 -13.49 -6.76
N HIS A 217 9.18 -12.44 -7.57
CA HIS A 217 8.74 -11.12 -7.13
C HIS A 217 7.28 -11.03 -6.69
N ASP A 218 6.41 -11.86 -7.26
CA ASP A 218 4.99 -12.02 -6.88
C ASP A 218 4.79 -13.04 -5.73
N GLY A 219 5.87 -13.47 -5.08
CA GLY A 219 5.80 -14.34 -3.91
C GLY A 219 5.46 -15.81 -4.21
N ARG A 220 5.56 -16.25 -5.47
CA ARG A 220 5.48 -17.68 -5.80
C ARG A 220 6.79 -18.38 -5.45
N THR A 221 6.65 -19.65 -5.07
CA THR A 221 7.79 -20.55 -4.85
C THR A 221 7.71 -21.68 -5.88
N ILE A 222 8.73 -21.79 -6.73
CA ILE A 222 8.79 -22.83 -7.77
C ILE A 222 9.92 -23.79 -7.39
N ARG A 223 9.59 -25.09 -7.32
CA ARG A 223 10.53 -26.16 -6.97
C ARG A 223 11.18 -26.72 -8.22
N TYR A 224 12.39 -27.27 -8.07
CA TYR A 224 13.19 -27.84 -9.14
C TYR A 224 13.37 -26.88 -10.34
N PRO A 225 13.85 -25.65 -10.10
CA PRO A 225 14.26 -24.77 -11.19
C PRO A 225 15.50 -25.33 -11.90
N ASP A 226 15.72 -24.90 -13.14
CA ASP A 226 16.99 -25.16 -13.83
C ASP A 226 18.16 -24.59 -13.02
N PRO A 227 19.26 -25.34 -12.80
CA PRO A 227 20.44 -24.87 -12.07
C PRO A 227 21.09 -23.59 -12.63
N LEU A 228 20.87 -23.27 -13.89
CA LEU A 228 21.39 -22.07 -14.54
C LEU A 228 20.67 -20.79 -14.10
N ILE A 229 19.49 -20.89 -13.49
CA ILE A 229 18.69 -19.74 -13.06
C ILE A 229 19.30 -19.13 -11.79
N LYS A 230 19.66 -17.85 -11.87
CA LYS A 230 20.25 -17.08 -10.77
C LYS A 230 19.32 -15.96 -10.29
N VAL A 231 19.75 -15.28 -9.22
CA VAL A 231 19.03 -14.14 -8.66
C VAL A 231 19.04 -12.96 -9.64
N ASN A 232 17.90 -12.29 -9.79
CA ASN A 232 17.61 -11.21 -10.74
C ASN A 232 17.33 -11.64 -12.18
N ASP A 233 17.48 -12.92 -12.51
CA ASP A 233 17.02 -13.46 -13.79
C ASP A 233 15.49 -13.43 -13.86
N THR A 234 14.95 -13.53 -15.07
CA THR A 234 13.51 -13.53 -15.29
C THR A 234 13.07 -14.82 -15.96
N VAL A 235 12.01 -15.41 -15.44
CA VAL A 235 11.49 -16.70 -15.85
C VAL A 235 10.15 -16.52 -16.54
N LYS A 236 9.96 -17.16 -17.70
CA LYS A 236 8.67 -17.28 -18.37
C LYS A 236 7.88 -18.42 -17.73
N PHE A 237 6.79 -18.05 -17.08
CA PHE A 237 5.95 -18.93 -16.30
C PHE A 237 4.64 -19.19 -17.02
N ASP A 238 4.31 -20.46 -17.22
CA ASP A 238 2.99 -20.88 -17.70
C ASP A 238 2.00 -20.84 -16.53
N ILE A 239 0.93 -20.07 -16.71
CA ILE A 239 -0.09 -19.84 -15.68
C ILE A 239 -0.95 -21.07 -15.47
N GLU A 240 -1.23 -21.86 -16.50
CA GLU A 240 -2.11 -23.03 -16.44
C GLU A 240 -1.38 -24.22 -15.85
N GLN A 241 -0.21 -24.57 -16.39
CA GLN A 241 0.57 -25.71 -15.94
C GLN A 241 1.32 -25.45 -14.63
N GLY A 242 1.57 -24.18 -14.31
CA GLY A 242 2.34 -23.79 -13.13
C GLY A 242 3.83 -24.15 -13.22
N LYS A 243 4.38 -24.26 -14.42
CA LYS A 243 5.77 -24.64 -14.70
C LYS A 243 6.53 -23.53 -15.40
N ILE A 244 7.86 -23.63 -15.36
CA ILE A 244 8.78 -22.77 -16.08
C ILE A 244 8.86 -23.28 -17.52
N VAL A 245 8.65 -22.38 -18.49
CA VAL A 245 8.81 -22.69 -19.92
C VAL A 245 10.22 -22.34 -20.38
N ASP A 246 10.66 -21.14 -20.03
CA ASP A 246 11.93 -20.57 -20.49
C ASP A 246 12.44 -19.53 -19.49
N PHE A 247 13.71 -19.12 -19.58
CA PHE A 247 14.28 -18.08 -18.71
C PHE A 247 15.29 -17.19 -19.45
N VAL A 248 15.36 -15.92 -19.04
CA VAL A 248 16.35 -14.94 -19.51
C VAL A 248 17.30 -14.61 -18.38
N LYS A 249 18.60 -14.70 -18.67
CA LYS A 249 19.66 -14.28 -17.76
C LYS A 249 19.74 -12.77 -17.65
N PHE A 250 20.02 -12.28 -16.44
CA PHE A 250 20.32 -10.89 -16.18
C PHE A 250 21.76 -10.58 -16.61
N ASP A 251 21.92 -10.25 -17.88
CA ASP A 251 23.21 -9.92 -18.51
C ASP A 251 23.13 -8.67 -19.38
N THR A 252 24.29 -8.13 -19.75
CA THR A 252 24.40 -7.01 -20.68
C THR A 252 23.82 -7.36 -22.05
N GLY A 253 23.21 -6.39 -22.72
CA GLY A 253 22.57 -6.59 -24.02
C GLY A 253 21.10 -7.00 -23.97
N ASN A 254 20.57 -7.39 -22.81
CA ASN A 254 19.15 -7.74 -22.67
C ASN A 254 18.26 -6.53 -22.39
N ILE A 255 17.03 -6.58 -22.92
CA ILE A 255 16.02 -5.55 -22.75
C ILE A 255 15.37 -5.65 -21.36
N VAL A 256 15.26 -4.50 -20.70
CA VAL A 256 14.72 -4.35 -19.36
C VAL A 256 13.63 -3.30 -19.30
N MET A 257 12.73 -3.46 -18.34
CA MET A 257 11.80 -2.44 -17.89
C MET A 257 12.11 -2.06 -16.44
N ILE A 258 11.98 -0.77 -16.13
CA ILE A 258 12.16 -0.29 -14.76
C ILE A 258 10.85 -0.33 -14.00
N THR A 259 10.86 -0.98 -12.83
CA THR A 259 9.71 -1.15 -11.96
C THR A 259 9.58 -0.11 -10.85
N GLY A 260 10.63 0.67 -10.57
CA GLY A 260 10.61 1.65 -9.48
C GLY A 260 11.65 2.78 -9.58
N GLY A 261 11.44 3.82 -8.77
CA GLY A 261 12.28 5.03 -8.76
C GLY A 261 11.87 6.07 -9.82
N ARG A 262 12.74 7.05 -10.08
CA ARG A 262 12.47 8.19 -11.00
C ARG A 262 12.28 7.76 -12.46
N ASN A 263 12.91 6.66 -12.85
CA ASN A 263 12.92 6.13 -14.22
C ASN A 263 11.89 5.00 -14.42
N MET A 264 10.93 4.83 -13.49
CA MET A 264 9.88 3.81 -13.58
C MET A 264 9.09 3.86 -14.90
N GLY A 265 8.83 2.70 -15.47
CA GLY A 265 8.11 2.52 -16.74
C GLY A 265 8.95 2.77 -18.00
N ARG A 266 10.24 3.15 -17.86
CA ARG A 266 11.17 3.20 -18.98
C ARG A 266 11.62 1.81 -19.38
N ALA A 267 11.84 1.60 -20.67
CA ALA A 267 12.38 0.35 -21.21
C ALA A 267 13.59 0.61 -22.11
N GLY A 268 14.64 -0.19 -21.93
CA GLY A 268 15.90 -0.04 -22.66
C GLY A 268 16.79 -1.27 -22.48
N VAL A 269 17.97 -1.24 -23.07
CA VAL A 269 18.94 -2.35 -23.04
C VAL A 269 19.98 -2.09 -21.95
N ILE A 270 20.37 -3.14 -21.21
CA ILE A 270 21.47 -3.06 -20.24
C ILE A 270 22.78 -2.85 -20.99
N VAL A 271 23.51 -1.78 -20.68
CA VAL A 271 24.84 -1.52 -21.24
C VAL A 271 25.92 -2.04 -20.31
N HIS A 272 25.87 -1.60 -19.05
CA HIS A 272 26.92 -1.88 -18.08
C HIS A 272 26.33 -2.06 -16.68
N ARG A 273 26.92 -2.97 -15.90
CA ARG A 273 26.59 -3.20 -14.50
C ARG A 273 27.80 -2.86 -13.64
N GLU A 274 27.63 -1.89 -12.76
CA GLU A 274 28.63 -1.49 -11.79
C GLU A 274 28.36 -2.19 -10.44
N LYS A 275 29.28 -3.07 -10.06
CA LYS A 275 29.19 -3.83 -8.82
C LYS A 275 29.85 -3.07 -7.68
N HIS A 276 29.09 -2.79 -6.63
CA HIS A 276 29.60 -2.10 -5.45
C HIS A 276 29.64 -3.07 -4.27
N ILE A 277 30.84 -3.42 -3.81
CA ILE A 277 31.01 -4.35 -2.69
C ILE A 277 30.48 -3.69 -1.42
N GLY A 278 29.51 -4.33 -0.76
CA GLY A 278 28.82 -3.79 0.42
C GLY A 278 27.80 -2.69 0.12
N GLY A 279 27.65 -2.28 -1.14
CA GLY A 279 26.75 -1.23 -1.59
C GLY A 279 25.59 -1.74 -2.44
N PHE A 280 24.85 -0.80 -3.03
CA PHE A 280 23.83 -1.13 -4.02
C PHE A 280 24.45 -1.18 -5.41
N ASP A 281 24.33 -2.32 -6.08
CA ASP A 281 24.71 -2.45 -7.48
C ASP A 281 23.88 -1.48 -8.36
N ILE A 282 24.58 -0.78 -9.24
CA ILE A 282 24.04 0.20 -10.18
C ILE A 282 24.12 -0.39 -11.58
N VAL A 283 23.10 -0.15 -12.39
CA VAL A 283 23.05 -0.63 -13.78
C VAL A 283 22.72 0.54 -14.68
N HIS A 284 23.51 0.66 -15.73
CA HIS A 284 23.33 1.63 -16.80
C HIS A 284 22.51 1.00 -17.92
N VAL A 285 21.44 1.70 -18.29
CA VAL A 285 20.49 1.27 -19.32
C VAL A 285 20.45 2.34 -20.40
N LYS A 286 20.41 1.92 -21.66
CA LYS A 286 20.27 2.78 -22.85
C LYS A 286 18.89 2.53 -23.47
N ASP A 287 18.09 3.58 -23.61
CA ASP A 287 16.80 3.52 -24.32
C ASP A 287 17.04 3.43 -25.85
N SER A 288 15.99 3.16 -26.63
CA SER A 288 16.09 3.14 -28.10
C SER A 288 16.35 4.50 -28.75
N LEU A 289 16.14 5.62 -28.03
CA LEU A 289 16.57 6.98 -28.42
C LEU A 289 18.00 7.31 -27.95
N GLU A 290 18.78 6.28 -27.61
CA GLU A 290 20.16 6.38 -27.15
C GLU A 290 20.39 7.15 -25.84
N ARG A 291 19.32 7.55 -25.16
CA ARG A 291 19.36 8.19 -23.85
C ARG A 291 19.78 7.17 -22.81
N THR A 292 20.84 7.48 -22.07
CA THR A 292 21.34 6.64 -20.99
C THR A 292 20.82 7.12 -19.63
N PHE A 293 20.60 6.18 -18.71
CA PHE A 293 20.28 6.47 -17.32
C PHE A 293 20.67 5.27 -16.45
N ALA A 294 20.75 5.50 -15.15
CA ALA A 294 21.11 4.48 -14.18
C ALA A 294 19.97 4.19 -13.20
N THR A 295 19.88 2.94 -12.74
CA THR A 295 19.02 2.52 -11.63
C THR A 295 19.68 1.42 -10.80
N ARG A 296 19.13 1.17 -9.62
CA ARG A 296 19.54 0.03 -8.78
C ARG A 296 19.05 -1.27 -9.40
N VAL A 297 19.82 -2.35 -9.23
CA VAL A 297 19.46 -3.71 -9.69
C VAL A 297 18.07 -4.16 -9.20
N THR A 298 17.64 -3.73 -8.02
CA THR A 298 16.32 -4.07 -7.46
C THR A 298 15.17 -3.61 -8.35
N ASN A 299 15.33 -2.47 -9.01
CA ASN A 299 14.29 -1.81 -9.80
C ASN A 299 14.29 -2.24 -11.27
N ILE A 300 15.20 -3.13 -11.65
CA ILE A 300 15.31 -3.63 -13.02
C ILE A 300 14.56 -4.94 -13.16
N PHE A 301 13.85 -5.08 -14.26
CA PHE A 301 13.16 -6.31 -14.62
C PHE A 301 13.49 -6.64 -16.07
N VAL A 302 14.06 -7.82 -16.32
CA VAL A 302 14.40 -8.28 -17.68
C VAL A 302 13.12 -8.72 -18.37
N ILE A 303 12.84 -8.17 -19.54
CA ILE A 303 11.58 -8.46 -20.26
C ILE A 303 11.79 -9.29 -21.53
N GLY A 304 13.03 -9.55 -21.92
CA GLY A 304 13.35 -10.35 -23.09
C GLY A 304 14.85 -10.42 -23.35
N GLU A 305 15.20 -11.14 -24.41
CA GLU A 305 16.57 -11.39 -24.84
C GLU A 305 16.95 -10.41 -25.96
N GLY A 306 18.15 -9.84 -25.85
CA GLY A 306 18.60 -8.82 -26.79
C GLY A 306 17.66 -7.62 -26.82
N THR A 307 17.25 -7.21 -28.02
CA THR A 307 16.27 -6.13 -28.24
C THR A 307 14.82 -6.61 -28.31
N LYS A 308 14.57 -7.92 -28.34
CA LYS A 308 13.24 -8.50 -28.52
C LYS A 308 12.59 -8.76 -27.16
N ALA A 309 11.57 -7.97 -26.84
CA ALA A 309 10.74 -8.21 -25.65
C ALA A 309 9.91 -9.50 -25.83
N TRP A 310 9.81 -10.30 -24.77
CA TRP A 310 8.90 -11.45 -24.71
C TRP A 310 7.47 -11.04 -24.44
N VAL A 311 7.22 -9.76 -24.15
CA VAL A 311 5.91 -9.24 -23.80
C VAL A 311 5.59 -8.00 -24.61
N SER A 312 4.31 -7.82 -24.91
CA SER A 312 3.81 -6.63 -25.58
C SER A 312 4.01 -5.40 -24.68
N LEU A 313 4.59 -4.34 -25.25
CA LEU A 313 4.89 -3.10 -24.55
C LEU A 313 3.76 -2.10 -24.71
N PRO A 314 3.49 -1.26 -23.67
CA PRO A 314 2.45 -0.25 -23.74
C PRO A 314 2.79 0.86 -24.72
N LYS A 315 1.81 1.73 -25.00
CA LYS A 315 1.95 2.89 -25.89
C LYS A 315 3.22 3.69 -25.55
N GLY A 316 4.05 3.93 -26.56
CA GLY A 316 5.34 4.60 -26.41
C GLY A 316 6.52 3.66 -26.11
N LYS A 317 6.32 2.34 -26.03
CA LYS A 317 7.38 1.32 -25.90
C LYS A 317 8.39 1.58 -24.77
N GLY A 318 7.97 2.28 -23.71
CA GLY A 318 8.84 2.65 -22.60
C GLY A 318 9.76 3.85 -22.86
N LEU A 319 9.56 4.61 -23.93
CA LEU A 319 10.35 5.81 -24.24
C LEU A 319 9.87 7.04 -23.48
N LYS A 320 10.80 7.66 -22.74
CA LYS A 320 10.56 8.94 -22.05
C LYS A 320 11.00 10.11 -22.92
N LEU A 321 10.01 10.76 -23.52
CA LEU A 321 10.17 12.04 -24.17
C LEU A 321 10.46 13.13 -23.14
N THR A 322 11.17 14.17 -23.57
CA THR A 322 11.36 15.37 -22.76
C THR A 322 10.05 16.17 -22.65
N ILE A 323 9.98 17.11 -21.70
CA ILE A 323 8.77 17.91 -21.48
C ILE A 323 8.40 18.72 -22.74
N SER A 324 9.41 19.27 -23.43
CA SER A 324 9.23 20.01 -24.68
C SER A 324 8.73 19.09 -25.80
N GLU A 325 9.35 17.92 -25.98
CA GLU A 325 8.92 16.93 -26.98
C GLU A 325 7.47 16.48 -26.74
N GLU A 326 7.10 16.21 -25.49
CA GLU A 326 5.74 15.79 -25.16
C GLU A 326 4.72 16.91 -25.44
N ARG A 327 5.08 18.17 -25.17
CA ARG A 327 4.26 19.34 -25.49
C ARG A 327 4.05 19.47 -27.00
N ASP A 328 5.11 19.32 -27.78
CA ASP A 328 5.08 19.52 -29.22
C ASP A 328 4.33 18.37 -29.92
N VAL A 329 4.48 17.12 -29.44
CA VAL A 329 3.63 15.99 -29.84
C VAL A 329 2.16 16.27 -29.55
N ARG A 330 1.84 16.80 -28.35
CA ARG A 330 0.45 17.10 -27.97
C ARG A 330 -0.15 18.22 -28.84
N ARG A 331 0.62 19.26 -29.17
CA ARG A 331 0.18 20.34 -30.07
C ARG A 331 -0.09 19.81 -31.48
N ARG A 332 0.81 18.97 -32.00
CA ARG A 332 0.62 18.32 -33.30
C ARG A 332 -0.64 17.43 -33.33
N GLN A 333 -0.90 16.66 -32.28
CA GLN A 333 -2.11 15.84 -32.18
C GLN A 333 -3.38 16.69 -32.20
N ARG A 334 -3.42 17.76 -31.39
CA ARG A 334 -4.58 18.67 -31.38
C ARG A 334 -4.79 19.37 -32.72
N ALA A 335 -3.71 19.78 -33.39
CA ALA A 335 -3.78 20.42 -34.70
C ALA A 335 -4.16 19.47 -35.84
N ALA A 336 -4.09 18.15 -35.62
CA ALA A 336 -4.53 17.13 -36.57
C ALA A 336 -5.96 16.64 -36.30
N GLU A 337 -6.51 16.91 -35.11
CA GLU A 337 -7.90 16.61 -34.74
C GLU A 337 -8.86 17.74 -35.16
N HIS A 338 -8.32 18.96 -35.34
CA HIS A 338 -8.99 20.10 -35.97
C HIS A 338 -8.66 20.13 -37.45
#